data_AF-A0A163L4K5-F1
#
_entry.id   AF-A0A163L4K5-F1
#
_cell.length_a   1.000
_cell.length_b   1.000
_cell.length_c   1.000
_cell.angle_alpha   90.00
_cell.angle_beta   90.00
_cell.angle_gamma   90.00
#
_symmetry.space_group_name_H-M   'P 1'
#
loop_
_entity.id
_entity.type
_entity.pdbx_description
1 polymer ?
#
loop_
_entity_poly.entity_id
_entity_poly.type
_entity_poly.pdbx_seq_one_letter_code
_entity_poly.pdbx_strand_id
1 'polypeptide(L)'
;MHERMIKIYISSGKLDKADSLYQSMTKNKSFTPDPAFWLGFATFLMDVLTPPSPTRARALLQRATQSVPSSQHRYLTQKFAALEFKSAHGDAERGRTIFEGLVSTFPKKGDVWDVYIDLERSHGTDDAVRALYERAAKAGGKSKRIASVYNKWAEWESANGNAKGVERVRALEEQWRSEKAGKDEE
;
A
#
# COMPACT_ATOMS: atom_id res chain seq x y z
N MET A 1 -19.28 -17.47 10.92
CA MET A 1 -20.21 -18.21 10.04
C MET A 1 -20.14 -17.74 8.60
N HIS A 2 -20.37 -16.45 8.31
CA HIS A 2 -20.39 -15.89 6.95
C HIS A 2 -19.09 -16.07 6.17
N GLU A 3 -17.92 -15.82 6.77
CA GLU A 3 -16.62 -16.03 6.10
C GLU A 3 -16.39 -17.50 5.68
N ARG A 4 -16.77 -18.45 6.55
CA ARG A 4 -16.70 -19.89 6.23
C ARG A 4 -17.65 -20.23 5.07
N MET A 5 -18.85 -19.65 5.08
CA MET A 5 -19.84 -19.85 4.00
C MET A 5 -19.33 -19.29 2.66
N ILE A 6 -18.71 -18.11 2.67
CA ILE A 6 -18.08 -17.53 1.47
C ILE A 6 -17.00 -18.48 0.93
N LYS A 7 -16.12 -19.00 1.79
CA LYS A 7 -15.09 -19.97 1.38
C LYS A 7 -15.70 -21.24 0.78
N ILE A 8 -16.79 -21.76 1.36
CA ILE A 8 -17.52 -22.92 0.82
C ILE A 8 -18.15 -22.61 -0.55
N TYR A 9 -18.75 -21.43 -0.72
CA TYR A 9 -19.31 -21.02 -2.01
C TYR A 9 -18.24 -20.86 -3.08
N ILE A 10 -17.09 -20.27 -2.74
CA ILE A 10 -15.95 -20.15 -3.64
C ILE A 10 -15.41 -21.54 -4.02
N SER A 11 -15.14 -22.41 -3.04
CA SER A 11 -14.59 -23.74 -3.32
C SER A 11 -15.54 -24.66 -4.09
N SER A 12 -16.86 -24.43 -3.98
CA SER A 12 -17.88 -25.17 -4.74
C SER A 12 -18.27 -24.51 -6.07
N GLY A 13 -17.57 -23.45 -6.50
CA GLY A 13 -17.82 -22.75 -7.77
C GLY A 13 -19.10 -21.91 -7.80
N LYS A 14 -19.80 -21.75 -6.67
CA LYS A 14 -21.06 -21.02 -6.55
C LYS A 14 -20.80 -19.53 -6.34
N LEU A 15 -20.12 -18.90 -7.29
CA LEU A 15 -19.65 -17.51 -7.18
C LEU A 15 -20.79 -16.51 -7.03
N ASP A 16 -21.93 -16.73 -7.70
CA ASP A 16 -23.12 -15.86 -7.55
C ASP A 16 -23.67 -15.84 -6.12
N LYS A 17 -23.59 -16.99 -5.42
CA LYS A 17 -24.01 -17.09 -4.02
C LYS A 17 -23.01 -16.40 -3.10
N ALA A 18 -21.72 -16.51 -3.39
CA ALA A 18 -20.69 -15.76 -2.68
C ALA A 18 -20.90 -14.25 -2.86
N ASP A 19 -21.14 -13.79 -4.09
CA ASP A 19 -21.38 -12.38 -4.39
C ASP A 19 -22.65 -11.87 -3.69
N SER A 20 -23.75 -12.60 -3.79
CA SER A 20 -25.00 -12.27 -3.11
C SER A 20 -24.82 -12.18 -1.58
N LEU A 21 -24.02 -13.08 -1.01
CA LEU A 21 -23.69 -13.07 0.41
C LEU A 21 -22.87 -11.84 0.78
N TYR A 22 -21.82 -11.52 0.03
CA TYR A 22 -21.05 -10.29 0.21
C TYR A 22 -21.95 -9.05 0.13
N GLN A 23 -22.79 -8.95 -0.89
CA GLN A 23 -23.72 -7.83 -1.08
C GLN A 23 -24.68 -7.67 0.11
N SER A 24 -25.24 -8.78 0.63
CA SER A 24 -26.12 -8.71 1.81
C SER A 24 -25.36 -8.25 3.07
N MET A 25 -24.12 -8.69 3.24
CA MET A 25 -23.25 -8.27 4.35
C MET A 25 -22.93 -6.77 4.31
N THR A 26 -22.89 -6.13 3.14
CA THR A 26 -22.68 -4.67 3.02
C THR A 26 -23.78 -3.82 3.66
N LYS A 27 -24.93 -4.42 3.99
CA LYS A 27 -26.06 -3.76 4.66
C LYS A 27 -26.06 -3.96 6.18
N ASN A 28 -25.16 -4.81 6.70
CA ASN A 28 -25.15 -5.21 8.10
C ASN A 28 -24.00 -4.55 8.87
N LYS A 29 -24.36 -3.73 9.87
CA LYS A 29 -23.43 -2.95 10.70
C LYS A 29 -22.51 -3.78 11.59
N SER A 30 -22.73 -5.09 11.72
CA SER A 30 -21.78 -5.99 12.38
C SER A 30 -20.53 -6.30 11.54
N PHE A 31 -20.60 -6.12 10.21
CA PHE A 31 -19.47 -6.39 9.30
C PHE A 31 -18.86 -5.11 8.72
N THR A 32 -19.69 -4.13 8.37
CA THR A 32 -19.22 -2.94 7.64
C THR A 32 -18.17 -2.07 8.36
N PRO A 33 -18.03 -2.09 9.70
CA PRO A 33 -16.92 -1.40 10.37
C PRO A 33 -15.55 -2.07 10.24
N ASP A 34 -15.49 -3.34 9.83
CA ASP A 34 -14.25 -4.11 9.70
C ASP A 34 -13.62 -3.92 8.29
N PRO A 35 -12.39 -3.38 8.18
CA PRO A 35 -11.69 -3.28 6.90
C PRO A 35 -11.48 -4.63 6.20
N ALA A 36 -11.28 -5.72 6.95
CA ALA A 36 -10.99 -7.02 6.37
C ALA A 36 -12.16 -7.54 5.53
N PHE A 37 -13.39 -7.24 5.93
CA PHE A 37 -14.59 -7.54 5.13
C PHE A 37 -14.53 -6.88 3.75
N TRP A 38 -14.26 -5.56 3.70
CA TRP A 38 -14.21 -4.82 2.43
C TRP A 38 -13.06 -5.26 1.54
N LEU A 39 -11.89 -5.52 2.13
CA LEU A 39 -10.73 -6.04 1.40
C LEU A 39 -10.98 -7.43 0.84
N GLY A 40 -11.61 -8.31 1.62
CA GLY A 40 -12.02 -9.63 1.17
C GLY A 40 -13.01 -9.54 0.00
N PHE A 41 -13.98 -8.63 0.06
CA PHE A 41 -14.94 -8.44 -1.02
C PHE A 41 -14.28 -7.86 -2.29
N ALA A 42 -13.42 -6.86 -2.15
CA ALA A 42 -12.68 -6.29 -3.28
C ALA A 42 -11.78 -7.33 -3.96
N THR A 43 -11.06 -8.13 -3.16
CA THR A 43 -10.21 -9.23 -3.67
C THR A 43 -11.05 -10.28 -4.38
N PHE A 44 -12.20 -10.68 -3.81
CA PHE A 44 -13.13 -11.61 -4.48
C PHE A 44 -13.57 -11.08 -5.85
N LEU A 45 -13.96 -9.80 -5.93
CA LEU A 45 -14.42 -9.18 -7.17
C LEU A 45 -13.33 -9.06 -8.24
N MET A 46 -12.06 -8.91 -7.84
CA MET A 46 -10.94 -8.80 -8.78
C MET A 46 -10.35 -10.15 -9.16
N ASP A 47 -10.11 -11.06 -8.20
CA ASP A 47 -9.29 -12.25 -8.41
C ASP A 47 -10.07 -13.57 -8.48
N VAL A 48 -11.33 -13.59 -8.03
CA VAL A 48 -12.10 -14.85 -7.89
C VAL A 48 -13.36 -14.85 -8.76
N LEU A 49 -14.09 -13.74 -8.81
CA LEU A 49 -15.33 -13.64 -9.59
C LEU A 49 -15.03 -13.80 -11.09
N THR A 50 -15.89 -14.53 -11.80
CA THR A 50 -15.80 -14.71 -13.25
C THR A 50 -17.15 -14.34 -13.89
N PRO A 51 -17.22 -13.33 -14.79
CA PRO A 51 -16.11 -12.44 -15.18
C PRO A 51 -15.66 -11.53 -14.03
N PRO A 52 -14.37 -11.16 -13.97
CA PRO A 52 -13.84 -10.25 -12.95
C PRO A 52 -14.49 -8.88 -13.07
N SER A 53 -14.61 -8.18 -11.94
CA SER A 53 -15.26 -6.87 -11.90
C SER A 53 -14.46 -5.84 -11.08
N PRO A 54 -13.33 -5.34 -11.62
CA PRO A 54 -12.53 -4.28 -10.99
C PRO A 54 -13.31 -3.00 -10.71
N THR A 55 -14.25 -2.63 -11.59
CA THR A 55 -15.11 -1.46 -11.40
C THR A 55 -15.93 -1.55 -10.11
N ARG A 56 -16.55 -2.71 -9.85
CA ARG A 56 -17.28 -2.93 -8.59
C ARG A 56 -16.33 -2.93 -7.40
N ALA A 57 -15.15 -3.54 -7.51
CA ALA A 57 -14.16 -3.56 -6.44
C ALA A 57 -13.70 -2.14 -6.07
N ARG A 58 -13.41 -1.29 -7.06
CA ARG A 58 -13.02 0.11 -6.87
C ARG A 58 -14.10 0.95 -6.19
N ALA A 59 -15.37 0.74 -6.56
CA ALA A 59 -16.49 1.42 -5.93
C ALA A 59 -16.65 1.08 -4.43
N LEU A 60 -16.11 -0.05 -3.96
CA LEU A 60 -16.17 -0.43 -2.55
C LEU A 60 -15.37 0.51 -1.65
N LEU A 61 -14.28 1.13 -2.12
CA LEU A 61 -13.44 1.98 -1.28
C LEU A 61 -14.25 3.15 -0.68
N GLN A 62 -15.01 3.86 -1.51
CA GLN A 62 -15.85 4.98 -1.07
C GLN A 62 -16.93 4.54 -0.07
N ARG A 63 -17.50 3.35 -0.26
CA ARG A 63 -18.51 2.82 0.66
C ARG A 63 -17.90 2.33 1.97
N ALA A 64 -16.70 1.75 1.89
CA ALA A 64 -15.96 1.27 3.03
C ALA A 64 -15.54 2.42 3.94
N THR A 65 -15.06 3.54 3.40
CA THR A 65 -14.69 4.73 4.21
C THR A 65 -15.87 5.37 4.94
N GLN A 66 -17.11 5.23 4.41
CA GLN A 66 -18.32 5.68 5.11
C GLN A 66 -18.71 4.78 6.30
N SER A 67 -18.19 3.55 6.36
CA SER A 67 -18.60 2.56 7.36
C SER A 67 -17.49 2.20 8.36
N VAL A 68 -16.25 2.25 7.92
CA VAL A 68 -15.06 1.94 8.71
C VAL A 68 -14.69 3.15 9.58
N PRO A 69 -14.25 2.97 10.85
CA PRO A 69 -13.78 4.05 11.70
C PRO A 69 -12.65 4.87 11.06
N SER A 70 -12.66 6.19 11.26
CA SER A 70 -11.65 7.11 10.68
C SER A 70 -10.21 6.75 11.01
N SER A 71 -9.96 6.18 12.21
CA SER A 71 -8.65 5.69 12.63
C SER A 71 -8.08 4.60 11.70
N GLN A 72 -8.94 3.89 10.98
CA GLN A 72 -8.58 2.81 10.06
C GLN A 72 -8.61 3.23 8.59
N HIS A 73 -9.02 4.47 8.27
CA HIS A 73 -9.10 4.93 6.88
C HIS A 73 -7.77 4.85 6.15
N ARG A 74 -6.66 5.27 6.80
CA ARG A 74 -5.32 5.18 6.19
C ARG A 74 -4.97 3.73 5.84
N TYR A 75 -5.18 2.80 6.78
CA TYR A 75 -4.92 1.38 6.58
C TYR A 75 -5.77 0.81 5.44
N LEU A 76 -7.07 1.10 5.44
CA LEU A 76 -8.01 0.67 4.40
C LEU A 76 -7.57 1.17 3.02
N THR A 77 -7.32 2.48 2.88
CA THR A 77 -6.90 3.10 1.61
C THR A 77 -5.58 2.52 1.12
N GLN A 78 -4.60 2.33 2.01
CA GLN A 78 -3.32 1.70 1.67
C GLN A 78 -3.49 0.26 1.17
N LYS A 79 -4.40 -0.51 1.76
CA LYS A 79 -4.68 -1.89 1.33
C LYS A 79 -5.43 -1.95 0.00
N PHE A 80 -6.37 -1.04 -0.25
CA PHE A 80 -7.02 -0.91 -1.56
C PHE A 80 -6.03 -0.48 -2.65
N ALA A 81 -5.12 0.45 -2.34
CA ALA A 81 -4.04 0.83 -3.26
C ALA A 81 -3.13 -0.37 -3.58
N ALA A 82 -2.70 -1.11 -2.56
CA ALA A 82 -1.89 -2.31 -2.74
C ALA A 82 -2.60 -3.42 -3.54
N LEU A 83 -3.93 -3.51 -3.47
CA LEU A 83 -4.71 -4.47 -4.27
C LEU A 83 -4.61 -4.17 -5.77
N GLU A 84 -4.57 -2.89 -6.16
CA GLU A 84 -4.40 -2.48 -7.57
C GLU A 84 -3.02 -2.88 -8.14
N PHE A 85 -1.99 -3.01 -7.30
CA PHE A 85 -0.69 -3.55 -7.74
C PHE A 85 -0.70 -5.08 -7.84
N LYS A 86 -1.34 -5.76 -6.88
CA LYS A 86 -1.18 -7.21 -6.68
C LYS A 86 -2.16 -8.06 -7.46
N SER A 87 -3.35 -7.54 -7.74
CA SER A 87 -4.38 -8.28 -8.47
C SER A 87 -4.04 -8.37 -9.96
N ALA A 88 -4.34 -9.51 -10.58
CA ALA A 88 -4.19 -9.70 -12.03
C ALA A 88 -5.09 -8.76 -12.85
N HIS A 89 -6.18 -8.26 -12.26
CA HIS A 89 -7.12 -7.31 -12.87
C HIS A 89 -7.04 -5.91 -12.24
N GLY A 90 -5.99 -5.66 -11.46
CA GLY A 90 -5.65 -4.35 -10.92
C GLY A 90 -4.97 -3.44 -11.94
N ASP A 91 -4.77 -2.19 -11.55
CA ASP A 91 -4.02 -1.19 -12.33
C ASP A 91 -2.99 -0.48 -11.43
N ALA A 92 -1.71 -0.81 -11.63
CA ALA A 92 -0.61 -0.26 -10.84
C ALA A 92 -0.55 1.28 -10.87
N GLU A 93 -0.93 1.94 -11.97
CA GLU A 93 -0.96 3.41 -12.06
C GLU A 93 -2.02 4.01 -11.13
N ARG A 94 -3.17 3.33 -10.97
CA ARG A 94 -4.17 3.72 -9.97
C ARG A 94 -3.65 3.52 -8.57
N GLY A 95 -2.95 2.41 -8.33
CA GLY A 95 -2.25 2.16 -7.08
C GLY A 95 -1.28 3.31 -6.74
N ARG A 96 -0.41 3.69 -7.68
CA ARG A 96 0.51 4.83 -7.57
C ARG A 96 -0.23 6.12 -7.25
N THR A 97 -1.29 6.44 -7.99
CA THR A 97 -2.11 7.64 -7.76
C THR A 97 -2.63 7.71 -6.31
N ILE A 98 -3.12 6.59 -5.76
CA ILE A 98 -3.60 6.55 -4.38
C ILE A 98 -2.44 6.69 -3.38
N PHE A 99 -1.31 6.02 -3.62
CA PHE A 99 -0.13 6.15 -2.77
C PHE A 99 0.47 7.56 -2.77
N GLU A 100 0.49 8.25 -3.91
CA GLU A 100 0.89 9.65 -4.01
C GLU A 100 0.02 10.54 -3.11
N GLY A 101 -1.30 10.31 -3.11
CA GLY A 101 -2.21 10.98 -2.18
C GLY A 101 -1.91 10.65 -0.70
N LEU A 102 -1.59 9.39 -0.39
CA LEU A 102 -1.25 8.95 0.96
C LEU A 102 0.06 9.57 1.47
N VAL A 103 1.13 9.59 0.67
CA VAL A 103 2.41 10.18 1.07
C VAL A 103 2.37 11.70 1.11
N SER A 104 1.51 12.33 0.30
CA SER A 104 1.23 13.77 0.38
C SER A 104 0.48 14.13 1.67
N THR A 105 -0.52 13.33 2.05
CA THR A 105 -1.32 13.56 3.26
C THR A 105 -0.56 13.19 4.54
N PHE A 106 0.28 12.16 4.48
CA PHE A 106 0.99 11.59 5.63
C PHE A 106 2.50 11.51 5.41
N PRO A 107 3.21 12.62 5.13
CA PRO A 107 4.61 12.59 4.70
C PRO A 107 5.55 12.00 5.75
N LYS A 108 5.25 12.15 7.04
CA LYS A 108 6.07 11.61 8.14
C LYS A 108 5.70 10.18 8.56
N LYS A 109 4.73 9.54 7.90
CA LYS A 109 4.31 8.16 8.19
C LYS A 109 5.15 7.18 7.40
N GLY A 110 6.26 6.75 8.01
CA GLY A 110 7.21 5.83 7.38
C GLY A 110 6.60 4.52 6.90
N ASP A 111 5.58 3.99 7.59
CA ASP A 111 4.86 2.77 7.20
C ASP A 111 4.17 2.89 5.83
N VAL A 112 3.73 4.09 5.45
CA VAL A 112 3.13 4.35 4.12
C VAL A 112 4.21 4.29 3.04
N TRP A 113 5.35 4.94 3.28
CA TRP A 113 6.49 4.93 2.37
C TRP A 113 7.09 3.54 2.19
N ASP A 114 7.26 2.79 3.29
CA ASP A 114 7.83 1.44 3.25
C ASP A 114 6.99 0.53 2.34
N VAL A 115 5.65 0.56 2.47
CA VAL A 115 4.78 -0.24 1.62
C VAL A 115 4.76 0.25 0.18
N TYR A 116 4.80 1.57 -0.06
CA TYR A 116 4.82 2.08 -1.43
C TYR A 116 6.11 1.65 -2.16
N ILE A 117 7.26 1.80 -1.49
CA ILE A 117 8.56 1.36 -2.02
C ILE A 117 8.54 -0.13 -2.30
N ASP A 118 8.03 -0.97 -1.39
CA ASP A 118 7.99 -2.43 -1.60
C ASP A 118 7.09 -2.84 -2.78
N LEU A 119 5.99 -2.13 -3.00
CA LEU A 119 5.14 -2.33 -4.18
C LEU A 119 5.86 -1.90 -5.46
N GLU A 120 6.53 -0.75 -5.46
CA GLU A 120 7.28 -0.28 -6.63
C GLU A 120 8.47 -1.19 -6.94
N ARG A 121 9.13 -1.77 -5.93
CA ARG A 121 10.18 -2.79 -6.12
C ARG A 121 9.66 -4.05 -6.82
N SER A 122 8.38 -4.35 -6.68
CA SER A 122 7.77 -5.57 -7.23
C SER A 122 7.12 -5.33 -8.61
N HIS A 123 6.71 -4.10 -8.91
CA HIS A 123 5.85 -3.78 -10.06
C HIS A 123 6.32 -2.57 -10.88
N GLY A 124 7.41 -1.93 -10.48
CA GLY A 124 7.94 -0.69 -11.02
C GLY A 124 9.28 -0.85 -11.70
N THR A 125 9.88 0.28 -12.03
CA THR A 125 11.26 0.37 -12.51
C THR A 125 12.20 0.70 -11.35
N ASP A 126 13.47 0.30 -11.48
CA ASP A 126 14.49 0.68 -10.51
C ASP A 126 14.58 2.20 -10.29
N ASP A 127 14.36 3.00 -11.33
CA ASP A 127 14.39 4.45 -11.23
C ASP A 127 13.21 5.00 -10.40
N ALA A 128 12.02 4.41 -10.53
CA ALA A 128 10.88 4.76 -9.69
C ALA A 128 11.15 4.42 -8.21
N VAL A 129 11.77 3.26 -7.95
CA VAL A 129 12.18 2.86 -6.59
C VAL A 129 13.19 3.83 -6.00
N ARG A 130 14.24 4.21 -6.75
CA ARG A 130 15.23 5.22 -6.34
C ARG A 130 14.59 6.55 -6.02
N ALA A 131 13.69 7.02 -6.89
CA ALA A 131 12.97 8.27 -6.69
C ALA A 131 12.13 8.24 -5.41
N LEU A 132 11.49 7.10 -5.10
CA LEU A 132 10.73 6.94 -3.85
C LEU A 132 11.63 6.91 -2.61
N TYR A 133 12.77 6.23 -2.65
CA TYR A 133 13.73 6.27 -1.53
C TYR A 133 14.24 7.69 -1.26
N GLU A 134 14.60 8.43 -2.32
CA GLU A 134 15.07 9.80 -2.20
C GLU A 134 13.99 10.72 -1.59
N ARG A 135 12.75 10.61 -2.07
CA ARG A 135 11.61 11.35 -1.53
C ARG A 135 11.31 10.96 -0.08
N ALA A 136 11.37 9.67 0.26
CA ALA A 136 11.13 9.19 1.62
C ALA A 136 12.19 9.70 2.62
N ALA A 137 13.46 9.81 2.20
CA ALA A 137 14.51 10.41 3.01
C ALA A 137 14.27 11.92 3.24
N LYS A 138 13.85 12.64 2.18
CA LYS A 138 13.55 14.08 2.22
C LYS A 138 12.24 14.43 2.94
N ALA A 139 11.28 13.51 3.04
CA ALA A 139 10.01 13.71 3.74
C ALA A 139 10.17 14.01 5.24
N GLY A 140 11.34 13.70 5.80
CA GLY A 140 11.70 14.02 7.18
C GLY A 140 11.01 13.11 8.21
N GLY A 141 11.23 13.42 9.50
CA GLY A 141 10.74 12.62 10.62
C GLY A 141 11.83 12.36 11.64
N LYS A 142 11.67 11.27 12.41
CA LYS A 142 12.67 10.90 13.43
C LYS A 142 13.99 10.51 12.76
N SER A 143 15.12 10.99 13.25
CA SER A 143 16.45 10.71 12.66
C SER A 143 16.72 9.22 12.49
N LYS A 144 16.32 8.38 13.46
CA LYS A 144 16.43 6.91 13.35
C LYS A 144 15.67 6.35 12.14
N ARG A 145 14.51 6.92 11.79
CA ARG A 145 13.71 6.50 10.64
C ARG A 145 14.33 6.95 9.32
N ILE A 146 14.91 8.15 9.27
CA ILE A 146 15.61 8.65 8.08
C ILE A 146 16.87 7.83 7.82
N ALA A 147 17.69 7.58 8.85
CA ALA A 147 18.85 6.68 8.75
C ALA A 147 18.44 5.26 8.28
N SER A 148 17.29 4.76 8.75
CA SER A 148 16.75 3.49 8.24
C SER A 148 16.34 3.55 6.76
N VAL A 149 15.94 4.70 6.19
CA VAL A 149 15.71 4.84 4.73
C VAL A 149 17.02 4.62 3.99
N TYR A 150 18.07 5.36 4.37
CA TYR A 150 19.36 5.29 3.70
C TYR A 150 19.97 3.90 3.76
N ASN A 151 19.89 3.22 4.91
CA ASN A 151 20.34 1.84 5.04
C ASN A 151 19.58 0.88 4.09
N LYS A 152 18.24 0.92 4.09
CA LYS A 152 17.44 0.07 3.20
C LYS A 152 17.69 0.39 1.72
N TRP A 153 17.90 1.65 1.38
CA TRP A 153 18.22 2.06 0.01
C TRP A 153 19.59 1.52 -0.42
N ALA A 154 20.62 1.63 0.42
CA ALA A 154 21.94 1.08 0.15
C ALA A 154 21.91 -0.47 0.05
N GLU A 155 21.17 -1.14 0.93
CA GLU A 155 20.96 -2.59 0.85
C GLU A 155 20.29 -3.01 -0.46
N TRP A 156 19.28 -2.26 -0.91
CA TRP A 156 18.60 -2.51 -2.17
C TRP A 156 19.50 -2.28 -3.39
N GLU A 157 20.26 -1.18 -3.45
CA GLU A 157 21.22 -0.95 -4.54
C GLU A 157 22.31 -2.04 -4.56
N SER A 158 22.78 -2.48 -3.39
CA SER A 158 23.75 -3.57 -3.28
C SER A 158 23.17 -4.90 -3.79
N ALA A 159 21.91 -5.21 -3.45
CA ALA A 159 21.23 -6.40 -3.92
C ALA A 159 21.02 -6.40 -5.44
N ASN A 160 20.88 -5.22 -6.03
CA ASN A 160 20.81 -5.02 -7.49
C ASN A 160 22.19 -4.94 -8.17
N GLY A 161 23.29 -5.12 -7.42
CA GLY A 161 24.66 -5.06 -7.96
C GLY A 161 25.14 -3.66 -8.34
N ASN A 162 24.47 -2.60 -7.88
CA ASN A 162 24.80 -1.22 -8.21
C ASN A 162 25.73 -0.57 -7.16
N ALA A 163 27.02 -0.90 -7.23
CA ALA A 163 28.04 -0.36 -6.31
C ALA A 163 28.09 1.19 -6.31
N LYS A 164 27.98 1.83 -7.49
CA LYS A 164 27.93 3.29 -7.60
C LYS A 164 26.69 3.88 -6.92
N GLY A 165 25.56 3.18 -6.99
CA GLY A 165 24.35 3.51 -6.25
C GLY A 165 24.57 3.49 -4.74
N VAL A 166 25.21 2.44 -4.22
CA VAL A 166 25.55 2.34 -2.80
C VAL A 166 26.42 3.52 -2.35
N GLU A 167 27.49 3.82 -3.08
CA GLU A 167 28.37 4.96 -2.78
C GLU A 167 27.60 6.29 -2.76
N ARG A 168 26.75 6.52 -3.76
CA ARG A 168 25.89 7.71 -3.82
C ARG A 168 24.97 7.80 -2.60
N VAL A 169 24.32 6.70 -2.22
CA VAL A 169 23.40 6.68 -1.06
C VAL A 169 24.15 7.00 0.24
N ARG A 170 25.38 6.48 0.41
CA ARG A 170 26.21 6.77 1.58
C ARG A 170 26.66 8.22 1.64
N ALA A 171 27.05 8.80 0.51
CA ALA A 171 27.39 10.23 0.43
C ALA A 171 26.19 11.12 0.78
N LEU A 172 24.99 10.79 0.31
CA LEU A 172 23.76 11.49 0.67
C LEU A 172 23.42 11.37 2.16
N GLU A 173 23.64 10.18 2.75
CA GLU A 173 23.44 9.97 4.18
C GLU A 173 24.39 10.82 5.03
N GLU A 174 25.66 10.93 4.63
CA GLU A 174 26.66 11.74 5.31
C GLU A 174 26.34 13.24 5.23
N GLN A 175 25.98 13.73 4.05
CA GLN A 175 25.52 15.11 3.86
C GLN A 175 24.33 15.43 4.76
N TRP A 176 23.31 14.56 4.79
CA TRP A 176 22.16 14.73 5.67
C TRP A 176 22.54 14.77 7.16
N ARG A 177 23.50 13.94 7.61
CA ARG A 177 23.98 13.97 9.00
C ARG A 177 24.71 15.27 9.33
N SER A 178 25.56 15.76 8.42
CA SER A 178 26.29 17.02 8.58
C SER A 178 25.35 18.22 8.65
N GLU A 179 24.39 18.32 7.73
CA GLU A 179 23.37 19.38 7.74
C GLU A 179 22.54 19.39 9.01
N LYS A 180 22.28 18.19 9.57
CA LYS A 180 21.56 18.07 10.82
C LYS A 180 22.41 18.56 12.00
N ALA A 181 23.68 18.16 12.09
CA ALA A 181 24.57 18.57 13.17
C ALA A 181 24.71 20.10 13.24
N GLY A 182 24.89 20.76 12.09
CA GLY A 182 24.98 22.23 12.05
C GLY A 182 23.69 22.94 12.50
N LYS A 183 22.52 22.32 12.37
CA LYS A 183 21.23 22.86 12.87
C LYS A 183 21.00 22.61 14.35
N ASP A 184 21.66 21.62 14.94
CA ASP A 184 21.57 21.32 16.37
C ASP A 184 22.57 22.18 17.19
N GLU A 185 23.56 22.81 16.53
CA GLU A 185 24.58 23.70 17.11
C GLU A 185 24.22 25.21 17.06
N GLU A 186 23.16 25.57 16.32
CA GLU A 186 22.66 26.95 16.14
C GLU A 186 21.40 27.21 16.99
#